data_AF-A0A9W6R2D6-F1
#
_entry.id   AF-A0A9W6R2D6-F1
#
_cell.length_a   1.000
_cell.length_b   1.000
_cell.length_c   1.000
_cell.angle_alpha   90.00
_cell.angle_beta   90.00
_cell.angle_gamma   90.00
#
_symmetry.space_group_name_H-M   'P 1'
#
loop_
_entity.id
_entity.type
_entity.pdbx_description
1 polymer ?
#
loop_
_entity_poly.entity_id
_entity_poly.type
_entity_poly.pdbx_seq_one_letter_code
_entity_poly.pdbx_strand_id
1 'polypeptide(L)'
;MPDRYHDSMAMNLRLGAEAEAALRAEAQRTGRSQQDILREAIGKYLGLIPSQAGDTDPLITQGKVAPPRVAFRDVRPRLHLQPGESSLDLLDRDDRI
;
A
#
# COMPACT_ATOMS: atom_id res chain seq x y z
N MET A 1 13.62 29.99 18.28
CA MET A 1 12.80 28.87 17.77
C MET A 1 11.82 29.47 16.78
N PRO A 2 11.91 29.22 15.46
CA PRO A 2 10.94 29.81 14.55
C PRO A 2 9.60 29.11 14.75
N ASP A 3 8.60 29.90 15.11
CA ASP A 3 7.21 29.50 15.23
C ASP A 3 6.75 29.03 13.85
N ARG A 4 6.44 27.73 13.70
CA ARG A 4 5.89 27.20 12.45
C ARG A 4 4.46 27.70 12.34
N TYR A 5 4.29 28.87 11.74
CA TYR A 5 3.02 29.28 11.18
C TYR A 5 2.61 28.20 10.18
N HIS A 6 1.67 27.32 10.54
CA HIS A 6 0.98 26.52 9.56
C HIS A 6 0.12 27.51 8.76
N ASP A 7 0.57 27.87 7.57
CA ASP A 7 -0.25 28.58 6.58
C ASP A 7 -1.37 27.62 6.16
N SER A 8 -2.45 27.61 6.95
CA SER A 8 -3.63 26.80 6.66
C SER A 8 -4.65 27.69 5.98
N MET A 9 -4.84 27.47 4.68
CA MET A 9 -5.93 28.12 3.95
C MET A 9 -7.25 27.41 4.25
N ALA A 10 -8.27 28.20 4.61
CA ALA A 10 -9.64 27.71 4.74
C ALA A 10 -10.27 27.60 3.34
N MET A 11 -10.73 26.40 2.98
CA MET A 11 -11.45 26.14 1.74
C MET A 11 -12.85 25.62 2.05
N ASN A 12 -13.87 26.17 1.37
CA ASN A 12 -15.23 25.65 1.43
C ASN A 12 -15.41 24.52 0.41
N LEU A 13 -15.52 23.28 0.88
CA LEU A 13 -15.81 22.12 0.06
C LEU A 13 -17.31 21.81 0.07
N ARG A 14 -17.94 21.77 -1.10
CA ARG A 14 -19.33 21.33 -1.24
C ARG A 14 -19.36 19.85 -1.57
N LEU A 15 -20.02 19.07 -0.71
CA LEU A 15 -20.20 17.63 -0.88
C LEU A 15 -21.64 17.34 -1.30
N GLY A 16 -21.83 16.27 -2.09
CA GLY A 16 -23.15 15.68 -2.28
C GLY A 16 -23.63 15.01 -0.98
N ALA A 17 -24.95 14.87 -0.82
CA ALA A 17 -25.56 14.34 0.41
C ALA A 17 -25.04 12.95 0.81
N GLU A 18 -24.83 12.06 -0.16
CA GLU A 18 -24.28 10.72 0.09
C GLU A 18 -22.84 10.77 0.63
N ALA A 19 -22.00 11.61 0.02
CA ALA A 19 -20.61 11.78 0.46
C ALA A 19 -20.52 12.42 1.85
N GLU A 20 -21.40 13.37 2.16
CA GLU A 20 -21.48 13.96 3.50
C GLU A 20 -21.89 12.91 4.55
N ALA A 21 -22.90 12.09 4.26
CA ALA A 21 -23.36 11.04 5.15
C ALA A 21 -22.25 9.99 5.40
N ALA A 22 -21.57 9.56 4.34
CA ALA A 22 -20.44 8.63 4.44
C ALA A 22 -19.29 9.20 5.28
N LEU A 23 -18.91 10.46 5.04
CA LEU A 23 -17.86 11.14 5.81
C LEU A 23 -18.23 11.27 7.29
N ARG A 24 -19.49 11.58 7.60
CA ARG A 24 -19.99 11.67 8.96
C ARG A 24 -19.96 10.31 9.68
N ALA A 25 -20.40 9.25 9.00
CA ALA A 25 -20.36 7.89 9.54
C ALA A 25 -18.91 7.44 9.82
N GLU A 26 -17.99 7.74 8.91
CA GLU A 26 -16.57 7.40 9.07
C GLU A 26 -15.91 8.16 10.22
N ALA A 27 -16.25 9.44 10.41
CA ALA A 27 -15.81 10.23 11.55
C ALA A 27 -16.28 9.63 12.88
N GLN A 28 -17.54 9.20 12.95
CA GLN A 28 -18.08 8.53 14.15
C GLN A 28 -17.39 7.19 14.40
N ARG A 29 -17.21 6.38 13.35
CA ARG A 29 -16.59 5.05 13.44
C ARG A 29 -15.14 5.10 13.92
N THR A 30 -14.39 6.10 13.46
CA THR A 30 -12.95 6.22 13.74
C THR A 30 -12.61 7.16 14.89
N GLY A 31 -13.58 7.95 15.37
CA GLY A 31 -13.35 9.02 16.35
C GLY A 31 -12.53 10.19 15.81
N ARG A 32 -12.30 10.26 14.50
CA ARG A 32 -11.51 11.31 13.84
C ARG A 32 -12.39 12.47 13.40
N SER A 33 -11.80 13.66 13.28
CA SER A 33 -12.52 14.78 12.68
C SER A 33 -12.72 14.57 11.18
N GLN A 34 -13.84 15.07 10.64
CA GLN A 34 -14.10 15.02 9.19
C GLN A 34 -13.01 15.72 8.38
N GLN A 35 -12.41 16.78 8.93
CA GLN A 35 -11.31 17.48 8.29
C GLN A 35 -10.05 16.63 8.22
N ASP A 36 -9.72 15.88 9.27
CA ASP A 36 -8.54 15.01 9.27
C ASP A 36 -8.69 13.87 8.26
N ILE A 37 -9.91 13.32 8.14
CA ILE A 37 -10.24 12.30 7.13
C ILE A 37 -10.08 12.89 5.72
N LEU A 38 -10.63 14.08 5.47
CA LEU A 38 -10.50 14.75 4.18
C LEU A 38 -9.04 15.09 3.85
N ARG A 39 -8.26 15.61 4.81
CA ARG A 39 -6.85 15.93 4.61
C ARG A 39 -6.05 14.67 4.28
N GLU A 40 -6.30 13.55 4.95
CA GLU A 40 -5.65 12.28 4.63
C GLU A 40 -6.08 11.76 3.26
N ALA A 41 -7.37 11.78 2.93
CA ALA A 41 -7.86 11.31 1.65
C ALA A 41 -7.26 12.09 0.48
N ILE A 42 -7.22 13.44 0.58
CA ILE A 42 -6.58 14.31 -0.40
C ILE A 42 -5.08 14.04 -0.45
N GLY A 43 -4.42 13.92 0.69
CA GLY A 43 -2.99 13.63 0.77
C GLY A 43 -2.62 12.29 0.12
N LYS A 44 -3.44 11.25 0.30
CA LYS A 44 -3.27 9.96 -0.39
C LYS A 44 -3.52 10.08 -1.89
N TYR A 45 -4.62 10.73 -2.28
CA TYR A 45 -4.99 10.91 -3.70
C TYR A 45 -3.91 11.66 -4.49
N LEU A 46 -3.26 12.65 -3.85
CA LEU A 46 -2.16 13.42 -4.45
C LEU A 46 -0.77 12.80 -4.24
N GLY A 47 -0.68 11.63 -3.59
CA GLY A 47 0.60 10.96 -3.32
C GLY A 47 1.51 11.69 -2.32
N LEU A 48 0.97 12.61 -1.51
CA LEU A 48 1.70 13.37 -0.49
C LEU A 48 1.90 12.57 0.81
N ILE A 49 1.04 11.58 1.05
CA ILE A 49 1.15 10.66 2.17
C ILE A 49 1.63 9.32 1.60
N PRO A 50 2.77 8.78 2.07
CA PRO A 50 3.20 7.46 1.63
C PRO A 50 2.09 6.47 1.95
N SER A 51 1.55 5.81 0.92
CA SER A 51 0.54 4.77 1.14
C SER A 51 1.18 3.70 2.02
N GLN A 52 0.59 3.48 3.19
CA GLN A 52 0.97 2.38 4.06
C GLN A 52 0.83 1.12 3.21
N ALA A 53 1.94 0.43 2.97
CA ALA A 53 2.04 -0.80 2.19
C ALA A 53 0.85 -1.72 2.50
N GLY A 54 -0.11 -1.76 1.57
CA GLY A 54 -1.46 -2.27 1.82
C GLY A 54 -2.41 -1.92 0.67
N ASP A 55 -2.21 -0.78 0.00
CA ASP A 55 -2.72 -0.58 -1.36
C ASP A 55 -1.84 -1.37 -2.33
N THR A 56 -2.47 -2.28 -3.06
CA THR A 56 -1.93 -3.21 -4.07
C THR A 56 -0.56 -2.82 -4.65
N ASP A 57 0.42 -3.71 -4.47
CA ASP A 57 1.76 -3.64 -5.08
C ASP A 57 1.62 -3.23 -6.56
N PRO A 58 2.35 -2.21 -7.03
CA PRO A 58 2.26 -1.74 -8.42
C PRO A 58 2.50 -2.86 -9.44
N LEU A 59 3.27 -3.89 -9.11
CA LEU A 59 3.47 -5.06 -9.97
C LEU A 59 2.21 -5.94 -10.08
N ILE A 60 1.43 -6.05 -9.00
CA ILE A 60 0.12 -6.73 -9.00
C ILE A 60 -0.86 -5.91 -9.83
N THR A 61 -0.91 -4.60 -9.62
CA THR A 61 -1.79 -3.68 -10.36
C THR A 61 -1.48 -3.67 -11.85
N GLN A 62 -0.20 -3.75 -12.23
CA GLN A 62 0.25 -3.85 -13.62
C GLN A 62 0.06 -5.26 -14.23
N GLY A 63 -0.43 -6.23 -13.46
CA GLY A 63 -0.61 -7.62 -13.92
C GLY A 63 0.69 -8.36 -14.22
N LYS A 64 1.84 -7.83 -13.78
CA LYS A 64 3.16 -8.46 -13.97
C LYS A 64 3.37 -9.64 -13.03
N VAL A 65 2.72 -9.62 -11.87
CA VAL A 65 2.75 -10.70 -10.88
C VAL A 65 1.34 -10.96 -10.36
N ALA A 66 1.07 -12.21 -10.00
CA ALA A 66 -0.21 -12.58 -9.40
C ALA A 66 -0.26 -12.16 -7.92
N PRO A 67 -1.45 -11.82 -7.38
CA PRO A 67 -1.61 -11.61 -5.95
C PRO A 67 -1.21 -12.85 -5.14
N PRO A 68 -0.65 -12.69 -3.93
CA PRO A 68 -0.34 -13.81 -3.06
C PRO A 68 -1.62 -14.56 -2.69
N ARG A 69 -1.67 -15.85 -2.99
CA ARG A 69 -2.82 -16.73 -2.70
C ARG A 69 -2.71 -17.42 -1.33
N VAL A 70 -1.52 -17.41 -0.74
CA VAL A 70 -1.21 -18.06 0.52
C VAL A 70 -0.26 -17.17 1.32
N ALA A 71 -0.32 -17.27 2.65
CA ALA A 71 0.64 -16.61 3.52
C ALA A 71 2.07 -17.09 3.22
N PHE A 72 3.02 -16.16 3.26
CA PHE A 72 4.44 -16.48 3.17
C PHE A 72 4.84 -17.46 4.27
N ARG A 73 5.62 -18.47 3.91
CA ARG A 73 6.17 -19.46 4.85
C ARG A 73 7.66 -19.59 4.63
N ASP A 74 8.41 -19.62 5.72
CA ASP A 74 9.83 -19.95 5.66
C ASP A 74 10.03 -21.39 5.18
N VAL A 75 10.87 -21.56 4.17
CA VAL A 75 11.26 -22.88 3.68
C VAL A 75 12.28 -23.48 4.65
N ARG A 76 11.89 -24.58 5.30
CA ARG A 76 12.76 -25.43 6.11
C ARG A 76 12.52 -26.91 5.75
N PRO A 77 13.58 -27.72 5.59
CA PRO A 77 15.01 -27.38 5.67
C PRO A 77 15.51 -26.60 4.44
N ARG A 78 16.64 -25.89 4.59
CA ARG A 78 17.33 -25.25 3.47
C ARG A 78 18.20 -26.28 2.76
N LEU A 79 18.21 -26.24 1.43
CA LEU A 79 19.15 -27.02 0.64
C LEU A 79 20.53 -26.35 0.70
N HIS A 80 21.57 -27.14 0.96
CA HIS A 80 22.96 -26.70 0.90
C HIS A 80 23.60 -27.24 -0.38
N LEU A 81 24.12 -26.35 -1.21
CA LEU A 81 24.91 -26.72 -2.39
C LEU A 81 26.29 -27.21 -1.96
N GLN A 82 26.78 -28.26 -2.60
CA GLN A 82 28.17 -28.68 -2.43
C GLN A 82 29.13 -27.67 -3.07
N PRO A 83 30.39 -27.64 -2.65
CA PRO A 83 31.39 -26.80 -3.30
C PRO A 83 31.49 -27.11 -4.81
N GLY A 84 31.25 -26.10 -5.64
CA GLY A 84 31.29 -26.23 -7.10
C GLY A 84 29.92 -26.51 -7.75
N GLU A 85 28.87 -26.79 -6.98
CA GLU A 85 27.50 -26.84 -7.47
C GLU A 85 26.89 -25.44 -7.52
N SER A 86 26.20 -25.14 -8.61
CA SER A 86 25.42 -23.91 -8.75
C SER A 86 23.93 -24.18 -8.56
N SER A 87 23.17 -23.16 -8.17
CA SER A 87 21.71 -23.27 -8.10
C SER A 87 21.07 -23.55 -9.46
N LEU A 88 21.79 -23.30 -10.57
CA LEU A 88 21.34 -23.61 -11.91
C LEU A 88 21.26 -25.13 -12.13
N ASP A 89 22.19 -25.89 -11.56
CA ASP A 89 22.30 -27.35 -11.71
C ASP A 89 21.14 -28.11 -11.05
N LEU A 90 20.39 -27.43 -10.18
CA LEU A 90 19.19 -27.94 -9.52
C LEU A 90 17.90 -27.73 -10.33
N LEU A 91 17.94 -26.87 -11.35
CA LEU A 91 16.76 -26.55 -12.13
C LEU A 91 16.69 -27.53 -13.31
N ASP A 92 15.76 -28.47 -13.22
CA ASP A 92 15.47 -29.45 -14.27
C ASP A 92 14.80 -28.75 -15.46
N ARG A 93 15.61 -28.07 -16.27
CA ARG A 93 15.14 -27.25 -17.40
C ARG A 93 15.39 -27.99 -18.71
N ASP A 94 14.41 -28.78 -19.12
CA ASP A 94 14.34 -29.37 -20.46
C ASP A 94 14.12 -28.33 -21.58
N ASP A 95 13.83 -27.06 -21.23
CA ASP A 95 13.40 -25.99 -22.15
C ASP A 95 14.48 -25.39 -23.08
N ARG A 96 15.64 -26.04 -23.27
CA ARG A 96 16.68 -25.55 -24.20
C ARG A 96 16.88 -26.52 -25.36
N ILE A 97 16.04 -26.38 -26.38
CA ILE A 97 16.36 -26.74 -27.78
C ILE A 97 16.16 -25.51 -28.64
#